data_AF-A0A843JUK0-F1
#
_entry.id   AF-A0A843JUK0-F1
#
_cell.length_a   1.000
_cell.length_b   1.000
_cell.length_c   1.000
_cell.angle_alpha   90.00
_cell.angle_beta   90.00
_cell.angle_gamma   90.00
#
_symmetry.space_group_name_H-M   'P 1'
#
loop_
_entity.id
_entity.type
_entity.pdbx_description
1 polymer ?
#
loop_
_entity_poly.entity_id
_entity_poly.type
_entity_poly.pdbx_seq_one_letter_code
_entity_poly.pdbx_strand_id
1 'polypeptide(L)'
;GTYDSKEEVAAYISTYHKLPSNYITKGEAKALGWHGGSVEKYAPGKCIGGDIFTNRQSILPITHEYRECDIDTLGASSRGPKRIVYSTDDFEVYYTGDHYASFEHLT
;
A
#
# COMPACT_ATOMS: atom_id res chain seq x y z
N GLY A 1 -10.01 8.66 -9.94
CA GLY A 1 -8.80 9.48 -9.94
C GLY A 1 -7.59 8.59 -9.72
N THR A 2 -6.40 9.16 -9.85
CA THR A 2 -5.14 8.54 -9.41
C THR A 2 -4.81 9.14 -8.05
N TYR A 3 -4.62 8.31 -7.03
CA TYR A 3 -4.34 8.74 -5.66
C TYR A 3 -3.18 7.92 -5.12
N ASP A 4 -2.20 8.57 -4.50
CA ASP A 4 -1.07 7.89 -3.87
C ASP A 4 -0.54 8.58 -2.61
N SER A 5 -1.17 9.67 -2.16
CA SER A 5 -0.83 10.32 -0.89
C SER A 5 -1.46 9.59 0.31
N LYS A 6 -0.84 9.73 1.49
CA LYS A 6 -1.30 9.12 2.75
C LYS A 6 -2.78 9.41 3.00
N GLU A 7 -3.16 10.68 2.97
CA GLU A 7 -4.50 11.13 3.36
C GLU A 7 -5.57 10.70 2.35
N GLU A 8 -5.28 10.80 1.04
CA GLU A 8 -6.24 10.43 0.01
C GLU A 8 -6.47 8.92 -0.06
N VAL A 9 -5.40 8.13 0.05
CA VAL A 9 -5.51 6.67 -0.03
C VAL A 9 -6.19 6.12 1.21
N ALA A 10 -5.89 6.66 2.41
CA ALA A 10 -6.60 6.30 3.64
C ALA A 10 -8.10 6.59 3.50
N ALA A 11 -8.47 7.83 3.14
CA ALA A 11 -9.86 8.20 2.94
C ALA A 11 -10.56 7.33 1.87
N TYR A 12 -9.85 6.97 0.79
CA TYR A 12 -10.39 6.12 -0.26
C TYR A 12 -10.67 4.70 0.24
N ILE A 13 -9.75 4.09 1.02
CA ILE A 13 -9.95 2.76 1.59
C ILE A 13 -11.14 2.78 2.55
N SER A 14 -11.22 3.74 3.48
CA SER A 14 -12.32 3.82 4.44
C SER A 14 -13.67 4.10 3.79
N THR A 15 -13.69 4.75 2.61
CA THR A 15 -14.93 5.07 1.89
C THR A 15 -15.39 3.95 0.96
N TYR A 16 -14.45 3.32 0.25
CA TYR A 16 -14.76 2.40 -0.86
C TYR A 16 -14.35 0.95 -0.59
N HIS A 17 -13.72 0.69 0.55
CA HIS A 17 -13.35 -0.64 1.02
C HIS A 17 -12.43 -1.39 0.02
N LYS A 18 -11.59 -0.64 -0.69
CA LYS A 18 -10.63 -1.14 -1.68
C LYS A 18 -9.58 -0.08 -2.01
N LEU A 19 -8.49 -0.49 -2.66
CA LEU A 19 -7.50 0.44 -3.17
C LEU A 19 -7.99 1.24 -4.39
N PRO A 20 -7.44 2.44 -4.61
CA PRO A 20 -7.53 3.14 -5.89
C PRO A 20 -7.07 2.26 -7.06
N SER A 21 -7.63 2.46 -8.26
CA SER A 21 -7.35 1.62 -9.43
C SER A 21 -5.96 1.81 -10.04
N ASN A 22 -5.17 2.77 -9.55
CA ASN A 22 -3.76 2.93 -9.88
C ASN A 22 -2.84 1.98 -9.09
N TYR A 23 -3.35 1.17 -8.17
CA TYR A 23 -2.56 0.13 -7.52
C TYR A 23 -2.58 -1.17 -8.29
N ILE A 24 -1.41 -1.81 -8.38
CA ILE A 24 -1.25 -3.19 -8.86
C ILE A 24 -0.43 -3.97 -7.83
N THR A 25 -0.71 -5.25 -7.71
CA THR A 25 0.04 -6.16 -6.84
C THR A 25 1.47 -6.36 -7.34
N LYS A 26 2.36 -6.80 -6.45
CA LYS A 26 3.72 -7.25 -6.82
C LYS A 26 3.67 -8.37 -7.86
N GLY A 27 2.66 -9.24 -7.82
CA GLY A 27 2.44 -10.32 -8.79
C GLY A 27 2.16 -9.78 -10.20
N GLU A 28 1.22 -8.85 -10.31
CA GLU A 28 0.88 -8.18 -11.58
C GLU A 28 2.08 -7.41 -12.14
N ALA A 29 2.80 -6.66 -11.30
CA ALA A 29 4.00 -5.96 -11.72
C ALA A 29 5.09 -6.94 -12.22
N LYS A 30 5.31 -8.07 -11.53
CA LYS A 30 6.26 -9.11 -11.96
C LYS A 30 5.90 -9.72 -13.32
N ALA A 31 4.60 -9.88 -13.61
CA ALA A 31 4.14 -10.35 -14.92
C ALA A 31 4.49 -9.37 -16.05
N LEU A 32 4.70 -8.08 -15.73
CA LEU A 32 5.18 -7.04 -16.64
C LEU A 32 6.72 -6.92 -16.70
N GLY A 33 7.45 -7.81 -16.02
CA GLY A 33 8.93 -7.81 -15.98
C GLY A 33 9.53 -6.98 -14.84
N TRP A 34 8.73 -6.52 -13.87
CA TRP A 34 9.25 -5.82 -12.70
C TRP A 34 9.92 -6.79 -11.71
N HIS A 35 11.14 -6.46 -11.28
CA HIS A 35 11.91 -7.27 -10.33
C HIS A 35 12.25 -6.54 -9.02
N GLY A 36 11.72 -5.33 -8.82
CA GLY A 36 12.02 -4.47 -7.68
C GLY A 36 12.31 -3.02 -8.09
N GLY A 37 12.31 -2.11 -7.12
CA GLY A 37 12.46 -0.67 -7.37
C GLY A 37 11.17 -0.03 -7.89
N SER A 38 11.27 1.11 -8.56
CA SER A 38 10.11 1.79 -9.16
C SER A 38 9.37 0.90 -10.15
N VAL A 39 8.04 0.96 -10.13
CA VAL A 39 7.17 0.25 -11.06
C VAL A 39 6.90 1.06 -12.34
N GLU A 40 7.19 2.36 -12.34
CA GLU A 40 6.82 3.31 -13.41
C GLU A 40 7.29 2.87 -14.81
N LYS A 41 8.49 2.27 -14.91
CA LYS A 41 9.04 1.76 -16.18
C LYS A 41 8.21 0.60 -16.77
N TYR A 42 7.57 -0.18 -15.93
CA TYR A 42 6.86 -1.41 -16.31
C TYR A 42 5.34 -1.20 -16.37
N ALA A 43 4.82 -0.32 -15.51
CA ALA A 43 3.42 0.08 -15.48
C ALA A 43 3.34 1.59 -15.17
N PRO A 44 3.40 2.45 -16.20
CA PRO A 44 3.34 3.90 -16.03
C PRO A 44 2.07 4.35 -15.30
N GLY A 45 2.22 5.27 -14.35
CA GLY A 45 1.12 5.78 -13.54
C GLY A 45 0.52 4.77 -12.56
N LYS A 46 1.27 3.72 -12.18
CA LYS A 46 0.86 2.73 -11.19
C LYS A 46 1.73 2.80 -9.92
N CYS A 47 1.16 2.32 -8.82
CA CYS A 47 1.82 2.10 -7.54
C CYS A 47 1.72 0.62 -7.16
N ILE A 48 2.61 0.13 -6.29
CA ILE A 48 2.52 -1.24 -5.77
C ILE A 48 1.54 -1.29 -4.60
N GLY A 49 0.61 -2.24 -4.61
CA GLY A 49 -0.28 -2.44 -3.47
C GLY A 49 -1.32 -3.54 -3.67
N GLY A 50 -1.90 -3.97 -2.55
CA GLY A 50 -2.91 -5.03 -2.49
C GLY A 50 -2.35 -6.38 -2.09
N ASP A 51 -1.03 -6.54 -1.92
CA ASP A 51 -0.43 -7.76 -1.39
C ASP A 51 -0.71 -7.93 0.11
N ILE A 52 -0.66 -9.18 0.59
CA ILE A 52 -0.85 -9.52 2.01
C ILE A 52 0.28 -8.93 2.86
N PHE A 53 -0.09 -8.21 3.92
CA PHE A 53 0.82 -7.82 4.98
C PHE A 53 0.75 -8.83 6.13
N THR A 54 1.84 -9.56 6.33
CA THR A 54 1.86 -10.71 7.26
C THR A 54 1.96 -10.33 8.75
N ASN A 55 2.14 -9.05 9.09
CA ASN A 55 2.25 -8.56 10.48
C ASN A 55 3.17 -9.42 11.37
N ARG A 56 4.35 -9.82 10.87
CA ARG A 56 5.24 -10.79 11.55
C ARG A 56 5.75 -10.33 12.91
N GLN A 57 5.85 -9.03 13.11
CA GLN A 57 6.30 -8.43 14.37
C GLN A 57 5.13 -8.22 15.35
N SER A 58 3.90 -8.53 14.96
CA SER A 58 2.68 -8.37 15.77
C SER A 58 2.53 -6.97 16.36
N ILE A 59 2.92 -5.95 15.58
CA ILE A 59 2.80 -4.53 16.00
C ILE A 59 1.35 -4.09 15.88
N LEU A 60 0.66 -4.52 14.82
CA LEU A 60 -0.77 -4.33 14.64
C LEU A 60 -1.56 -5.46 15.33
N PRO A 61 -2.85 -5.29 15.65
CA PRO A 61 -3.67 -6.35 16.24
C PRO A 61 -3.66 -7.65 15.40
N ILE A 62 -3.49 -8.81 16.04
CA ILE A 62 -3.32 -10.10 15.33
C ILE A 62 -4.63 -10.78 14.92
N THR A 63 -5.77 -10.15 15.20
CA THR A 63 -7.11 -10.68 14.92
C THR A 63 -7.58 -10.43 13.49
N HIS A 64 -6.84 -9.63 12.71
CA HIS A 64 -7.22 -9.22 11.36
C HIS A 64 -6.26 -9.75 10.30
N GLU A 65 -6.78 -9.89 9.09
CA GLU A 65 -5.97 -10.03 7.89
C GLU A 65 -5.71 -8.66 7.26
N TYR A 66 -4.45 -8.39 6.92
CA TYR A 66 -4.03 -7.10 6.41
C TYR A 66 -3.54 -7.16 4.96
N ARG A 67 -3.72 -6.05 4.26
CA ARG A 67 -3.07 -5.75 2.98
C ARG A 67 -2.24 -4.49 3.09
N GLU A 68 -1.24 -4.35 2.22
CA GLU A 68 -0.37 -3.18 2.17
C GLU A 68 -0.39 -2.48 0.81
N CYS A 69 -0.07 -1.19 0.80
CA CYS A 69 0.22 -0.44 -0.42
C CYS A 69 1.30 0.62 -0.21
N ASP A 70 2.00 0.96 -1.29
CA ASP A 70 3.00 2.01 -1.34
C ASP A 70 2.36 3.41 -1.37
N ILE A 71 3.01 4.37 -0.73
CA ILE A 71 2.56 5.76 -0.63
C ILE A 71 3.66 6.69 -1.15
N ASP A 72 3.27 7.76 -1.84
CA ASP A 72 4.14 8.74 -2.50
C ASP A 72 5.12 8.07 -3.49
N THR A 73 4.61 7.16 -4.33
CA THR A 73 5.43 6.41 -5.30
C THR A 73 5.05 6.62 -6.75
N LEU A 74 3.94 7.32 -7.03
CA LEU A 74 3.52 7.64 -8.38
C LEU A 74 4.59 8.49 -9.07
N GLY A 75 5.15 8.00 -10.18
CA GLY A 75 6.24 8.68 -10.89
C GLY A 75 7.58 8.73 -10.12
N ALA A 76 7.68 8.11 -8.93
CA ALA A 76 8.90 8.11 -8.14
C ALA A 76 9.93 7.12 -8.71
N SER A 77 11.22 7.41 -8.48
CA SER A 77 12.33 6.54 -8.91
C SER A 77 12.55 5.33 -7.98
N SER A 78 11.87 5.27 -6.84
CA SER A 78 11.93 4.16 -5.89
C SER A 78 10.58 3.94 -5.21
N ARG A 79 10.44 2.81 -4.49
CA ARG A 79 9.25 2.53 -3.67
C ARG A 79 9.20 3.30 -2.36
N GLY A 80 10.30 3.94 -1.95
CA GLY A 80 10.41 4.60 -0.65
C GLY A 80 10.10 3.69 0.56
N PRO A 81 10.08 4.28 1.77
CA PRO A 81 9.74 3.56 3.01
C PRO A 81 8.25 3.60 3.36
N LYS A 82 7.47 4.50 2.75
CA LYS A 82 6.11 4.84 3.20
C LYS A 82 5.08 3.83 2.73
N ARG A 83 4.22 3.38 3.64
CA ARG A 83 3.15 2.41 3.33
C ARG A 83 1.89 2.71 4.10
N ILE A 84 0.76 2.34 3.52
CA ILE A 84 -0.45 2.06 4.27
C ILE A 84 -0.59 0.55 4.43
N VAL A 85 -1.06 0.14 5.61
CA VAL A 85 -1.52 -1.21 5.92
C VAL A 85 -2.98 -1.09 6.37
N TYR A 86 -3.87 -1.89 5.80
CA TYR A 86 -5.29 -1.85 6.14
C TYR A 86 -5.83 -3.25 6.39
N SER A 87 -6.72 -3.37 7.37
CA SER A 87 -7.45 -4.63 7.63
C SER A 87 -8.47 -4.87 6.51
N THR A 88 -8.83 -6.12 6.29
CA THR A 88 -9.72 -6.52 5.19
C THR A 88 -11.16 -6.82 5.62
N ASP A 89 -11.39 -6.93 6.92
CA ASP A 89 -12.68 -7.20 7.56
C ASP A 89 -13.41 -5.92 8.00
N ASP A 90 -12.70 -4.97 8.63
CA ASP A 90 -13.27 -3.72 9.13
C ASP A 90 -12.65 -2.44 8.54
N PHE A 91 -11.66 -2.56 7.66
CA PHE A 91 -11.02 -1.45 6.94
C PHE A 91 -10.38 -0.38 7.84
N GLU A 92 -9.90 -0.75 9.02
CA GLU A 92 -8.98 0.08 9.79
C GLU A 92 -7.71 0.37 8.98
N VAL A 93 -7.24 1.61 9.04
CA VAL A 93 -6.10 2.06 8.24
C VAL A 93 -4.96 2.50 9.13
N TYR A 94 -3.78 1.93 8.88
CA TYR A 94 -2.54 2.21 9.56
C TYR A 94 -1.51 2.73 8.56
N TYR A 95 -0.72 3.71 8.95
CA TYR A 95 0.37 4.27 8.15
C TYR A 95 1.72 4.04 8.81
N THR A 96 2.72 3.69 8.00
CA THR A 96 4.13 3.69 8.41
C THR A 96 4.91 4.61 7.48
N GLY A 97 5.65 5.55 8.07
CA GLY A 97 6.60 6.40 7.34
C GLY A 97 8.04 5.86 7.36
N ASP A 98 8.28 4.79 8.10
CA ASP A 98 9.60 4.30 8.50
C ASP A 98 9.81 2.83 8.16
N HIS A 99 9.15 2.35 7.10
CA HIS A 99 9.29 1.00 6.57
C HIS A 99 8.95 -0.08 7.62
N TYR A 100 7.73 0.02 8.16
CA TYR A 100 7.08 -0.89 9.11
C TYR A 100 7.69 -0.91 10.52
N ALA A 101 8.53 0.07 10.89
CA ALA A 101 9.11 0.12 12.24
C ALA A 101 8.12 0.68 13.28
N SER A 102 7.26 1.61 12.88
CA SER A 102 6.15 2.12 13.68
C SER A 102 4.91 2.39 12.83
N PHE A 103 3.75 2.46 13.49
CA PHE A 103 2.46 2.69 12.83
C PHE A 103 1.66 3.79 13.52
N GLU A 104 1.05 4.64 12.71
CA GLU A 104 0.03 5.62 13.07
C GLU A 104 -1.33 5.06 12.64
N HIS A 105 -2.29 4.97 13.56
CA HIS A 105 -3.69 4.66 13.22
C HIS A 105 -4.35 5.90 12.64
N LEU A 106 -5.04 5.76 11.50
CA LEU A 106 -5.63 6.87 10.75
C LEU A 106 -7.16 6.87 10.78
N THR A 107 -7.78 5.70 10.67
CA THR A 107 -9.24 5.53 10.65
C THR A 107 -9.65 4.22 11.29
#